data_AF-A0A6B2DSS1-F1
#
_entry.id   AF-A0A6B2DSS1-F1
#
_cell.length_a   1.000
_cell.length_b   1.000
_cell.length_c   1.000
_cell.angle_alpha   90.00
_cell.angle_beta   90.00
_cell.angle_gamma   90.00
#
_symmetry.space_group_name_H-M   'P 1'
#
loop_
_entity.id
_entity.type
_entity.pdbx_description
1 polymer ?
#
loop_
_entity_poly.entity_id
_entity_poly.type
_entity_poly.pdbx_seq_one_letter_code
_entity_poly.pdbx_strand_id
1 'polypeptide(L)'
;MDLSLPSGAAATAAAEVAAAYSSPSLLNHSMRVYAWAVALGEAHGVAFDDELLFVAAMLHDVGLAPEFDSHTKPFEVAGGHVGWVFAAGAGWPAARRDRLAEVIVRHMAAEVDPAED
;
A
#
# COMPACT_ATOMS: atom_id res chain seq x y z
N MET A 1 14.55 -16.77 1.67
CA MET A 1 14.23 -15.46 1.07
C MET A 1 15.15 -14.45 1.71
N ASP A 2 15.94 -13.76 0.90
CA ASP A 2 16.62 -12.53 1.33
C ASP A 2 15.69 -11.38 0.92
N LEU A 3 14.99 -10.77 1.89
CA LEU A 3 13.99 -9.74 1.61
C LEU A 3 14.69 -8.39 1.52
N SER A 4 14.91 -7.91 0.30
CA SER A 4 15.32 -6.53 0.07
C SER A 4 14.11 -5.61 0.02
N LEU A 5 14.12 -4.55 0.83
CA LEU A 5 13.13 -3.48 0.71
C LEU A 5 13.44 -2.62 -0.52
N PRO A 6 12.43 -2.06 -1.21
CA PRO A 6 12.68 -1.17 -2.34
C PRO A 6 13.36 0.11 -1.84
N SER A 7 14.39 0.56 -2.56
CA SER A 7 15.20 1.73 -2.18
C SER A 7 14.74 3.05 -2.83
N GLY A 8 13.61 3.02 -3.55
CA GLY A 8 13.06 4.19 -4.23
C GLY A 8 12.58 5.28 -3.28
N ALA A 9 12.60 6.53 -3.74
CA ALA A 9 12.21 7.68 -2.92
C ALA A 9 10.76 7.58 -2.41
N ALA A 10 9.86 6.99 -3.20
CA ALA A 10 8.48 6.77 -2.80
C ALA A 10 8.37 5.69 -1.71
N ALA A 11 9.16 4.61 -1.79
CA ALA A 11 9.20 3.59 -0.74
C ALA A 11 9.69 4.18 0.59
N THR A 12 10.80 4.93 0.58
CA THR A 12 11.32 5.60 1.78
C THR A 12 10.27 6.55 2.38
N ALA A 13 9.65 7.40 1.57
CA ALA A 13 8.63 8.33 2.04
C ALA A 13 7.38 7.60 2.57
N ALA A 14 6.97 6.48 1.97
CA ALA A 14 5.83 5.70 2.45
C ALA A 14 6.12 5.06 3.81
N ALA A 15 7.33 4.55 4.02
CA ALA A 15 7.75 4.04 5.33
C ALA A 15 7.79 5.15 6.39
N GLU A 16 8.25 6.35 6.04
CA GLU A 16 8.22 7.52 6.93
C GLU A 16 6.79 7.93 7.30
N VAL A 17 5.89 7.99 6.32
CA VAL A 17 4.46 8.29 6.55
C VAL A 17 3.83 7.22 7.44
N ALA A 18 4.03 5.94 7.13
CA ALA A 18 3.51 4.85 7.94
C ALA A 18 4.03 4.93 9.39
N ALA A 19 5.33 5.22 9.59
CA ALA A 19 5.90 5.37 10.92
C ALA A 19 5.40 6.60 11.68
N ALA A 20 5.04 7.67 10.97
CA ALA A 20 4.51 8.90 11.58
C ALA A 20 3.06 8.77 12.04
N TYR A 21 2.21 8.09 11.26
CA TYR A 21 0.76 8.07 11.47
C TYR A 21 0.20 6.74 11.97
N SER A 22 0.94 5.64 11.82
CA SER A 22 0.50 4.33 12.31
C SER A 22 1.04 4.05 13.71
N SER A 23 0.29 3.28 14.49
CA SER A 23 0.83 2.71 15.72
C SER A 23 1.99 1.74 15.39
N PRO A 24 2.90 1.47 16.33
CA PRO A 24 3.98 0.50 16.10
C PRO A 24 3.48 -0.89 15.68
N SER A 25 2.30 -1.32 16.15
CA SER A 25 1.70 -2.59 15.73
C SER A 25 1.22 -2.56 14.28
N LEU A 26 0.63 -1.45 13.84
CA LEU A 26 0.17 -1.28 12.46
C LEU A 26 1.36 -1.14 11.49
N LEU A 27 2.40 -0.38 11.84
CA LEU A 27 3.62 -0.32 11.03
C LEU A 27 4.24 -1.72 10.86
N ASN A 28 4.39 -2.47 11.95
CA ASN A 28 4.92 -3.82 11.90
C ASN A 28 4.01 -4.77 11.11
N HIS A 29 2.69 -4.56 11.13
CA HIS A 29 1.74 -5.28 10.30
C HIS A 29 1.97 -5.00 8.82
N SER A 30 2.02 -3.74 8.41
CA SER A 30 2.32 -3.33 7.03
C SER A 30 3.63 -3.92 6.51
N MET A 31 4.69 -3.95 7.33
CA MET A 31 5.97 -4.57 6.95
C MET A 31 5.85 -6.08 6.73
N ARG A 32 5.06 -6.78 7.56
CA ARG A 32 4.79 -8.22 7.37
C ARG A 32 3.91 -8.48 6.15
N VAL A 33 2.93 -7.63 5.89
CA VAL A 33 2.07 -7.71 4.70
C VAL A 33 2.93 -7.67 3.45
N TYR A 34 3.85 -6.70 3.34
CA TYR A 34 4.78 -6.63 2.21
C TYR A 34 5.64 -7.90 2.10
N ALA A 35 6.27 -8.34 3.19
CA ALA A 35 7.13 -9.52 3.19
C ALA A 35 6.39 -10.79 2.73
N TRP A 36 5.15 -10.98 3.20
CA TRP A 36 4.32 -12.11 2.78
C TRP A 36 3.82 -11.97 1.35
N ALA A 37 3.46 -10.78 0.90
CA ALA A 37 3.04 -10.56 -0.48
C ALA A 37 4.17 -10.90 -1.47
N VAL A 38 5.41 -10.44 -1.20
CA VAL A 38 6.59 -10.82 -1.99
C VAL A 38 6.78 -12.34 -1.97
N ALA A 39 6.72 -12.98 -0.80
CA ALA A 39 6.90 -14.43 -0.69
C ALA A 39 5.84 -15.24 -1.44
N LEU A 40 4.59 -14.81 -1.38
CA LEU A 40 3.50 -15.48 -2.08
C LEU A 40 3.56 -15.22 -3.58
N GLY A 41 3.92 -14.01 -4.01
CA GLY A 41 4.10 -13.67 -5.41
C GLY A 41 5.21 -14.50 -6.05
N GLU A 42 6.37 -14.57 -5.41
CA GLU A 42 7.49 -15.41 -5.85
C GLU A 42 7.12 -16.90 -5.88
N ALA A 43 6.46 -17.41 -4.83
CA ALA A 43 6.08 -18.82 -4.75
C ALA A 43 5.07 -19.24 -5.82
N HIS A 44 4.21 -18.33 -6.28
CA HIS A 44 3.17 -18.59 -7.27
C HIS A 44 3.50 -18.05 -8.68
N GLY A 45 4.66 -17.41 -8.87
CA GLY A 45 5.04 -16.82 -10.14
C GLY A 45 4.18 -15.63 -10.57
N VAL A 46 3.59 -14.91 -9.61
CA VAL A 46 2.81 -13.69 -9.86
C VAL A 46 3.78 -12.51 -9.95
N ALA A 47 3.78 -11.82 -11.07
CA ALA A 47 4.60 -10.62 -11.27
C ALA A 47 3.95 -9.42 -10.59
N PHE A 48 4.74 -8.55 -9.98
CA PHE A 48 4.26 -7.34 -9.31
C PHE A 48 5.26 -6.19 -9.46
N ASP A 49 4.76 -4.96 -9.35
CA ASP A 49 5.59 -3.75 -9.19
C ASP A 49 6.00 -3.64 -7.72
N ASP A 50 7.27 -3.92 -7.44
CA ASP A 50 7.84 -4.03 -6.10
C ASP A 50 7.68 -2.76 -5.25
N GLU A 51 7.97 -1.59 -5.84
CA GLU A 51 7.82 -0.31 -5.15
C GLU A 51 6.34 0.05 -4.96
N LEU A 52 5.46 -0.24 -5.93
CA LEU A 52 4.02 -0.05 -5.75
C LEU A 52 3.48 -0.94 -4.64
N LEU A 53 3.86 -2.22 -4.63
CA LEU A 53 3.45 -3.18 -3.61
C LEU A 53 3.89 -2.72 -2.22
N PHE A 54 5.13 -2.25 -2.08
CA PHE A 54 5.62 -1.72 -0.82
C PHE A 54 4.86 -0.48 -0.36
N VAL A 55 4.65 0.50 -1.25
CA VAL A 55 3.89 1.72 -0.92
C VAL A 55 2.44 1.39 -0.56
N ALA A 56 1.80 0.47 -1.29
CA ALA A 56 0.46 -0.01 -0.99
C ALA A 56 0.41 -0.66 0.40
N ALA A 57 1.34 -1.57 0.70
CA ALA A 57 1.42 -2.21 2.00
C ALA A 57 1.63 -1.20 3.14
N MET A 58 2.49 -0.19 2.95
CA MET A 58 2.72 0.84 3.96
C MET A 58 1.48 1.72 4.22
N LEU A 59 0.66 1.95 3.20
CA LEU A 59 -0.44 2.92 3.26
C LEU A 59 -1.84 2.29 3.31
N HIS A 60 -2.01 0.97 3.17
CA HIS A 60 -3.35 0.36 3.06
C HIS A 60 -4.26 0.64 4.25
N ASP A 61 -3.69 0.68 5.45
CA ASP A 61 -4.39 0.96 6.72
C ASP A 61 -4.36 2.43 7.13
N VAL A 62 -3.84 3.34 6.28
CA VAL A 62 -3.66 4.76 6.66
C VAL A 62 -4.98 5.46 7.02
N GLY A 63 -6.10 4.99 6.45
CA GLY A 63 -7.44 5.48 6.76
C GLY A 63 -7.93 5.14 8.18
N LEU A 64 -7.22 4.28 8.92
CA LEU A 64 -7.49 4.02 10.35
C LEU A 64 -6.87 5.08 11.27
N ALA A 65 -5.94 5.91 10.76
CA ALA A 65 -5.36 6.99 11.54
C ALA A 65 -6.37 8.14 11.69
N PRO A 66 -6.53 8.74 12.89
CA PRO A 66 -7.51 9.80 13.13
C PRO A 66 -7.40 11.00 12.16
N GLU A 67 -6.21 11.29 11.67
CA GLU A 67 -5.93 12.38 10.74
C GLU A 67 -6.50 12.15 9.33
N PHE A 68 -6.72 10.88 8.97
CA PHE A 68 -7.19 10.47 7.65
C PHE A 68 -8.53 9.72 7.70
N ASP A 69 -9.10 9.53 8.88
CA ASP A 69 -10.41 8.94 9.07
C ASP A 69 -11.51 9.82 8.42
N SER A 70 -12.37 9.19 7.63
CA SER A 70 -13.43 9.86 6.91
C SER A 70 -14.79 9.48 7.49
N HIS A 71 -15.53 10.48 7.95
CA HIS A 71 -16.92 10.29 8.40
C HIS A 71 -17.90 9.90 7.27
N THR A 72 -17.48 9.92 5.99
CA THR A 72 -18.35 9.65 4.83
C THR A 72 -17.90 8.47 3.97
N LYS A 73 -16.73 7.89 4.24
CA LYS A 73 -16.14 6.83 3.43
C LYS A 73 -15.61 5.71 4.34
N PRO A 74 -15.71 4.45 3.92
CA PRO A 74 -14.95 3.37 4.55
C PRO A 74 -13.44 3.68 4.55
N PHE A 75 -12.72 3.14 5.54
CA PHE A 75 -11.31 3.47 5.77
C PHE A 75 -10.42 3.11 4.57
N GLU A 76 -10.71 2.02 3.87
CA GLU A 76 -10.01 1.57 2.67
C GLU A 76 -10.21 2.53 1.50
N VAL A 77 -11.38 3.17 1.41
CA VAL A 77 -11.67 4.20 0.40
C VAL A 77 -10.99 5.51 0.73
N ALA A 78 -11.03 5.93 2.00
CA ALA A 78 -10.29 7.10 2.47
C ALA A 78 -8.77 6.91 2.27
N GLY A 79 -8.25 5.74 2.64
CA GLY A 79 -6.85 5.35 2.43
C GLY A 79 -6.45 5.34 0.96
N GLY A 80 -7.32 4.85 0.07
CA GLY A 80 -7.09 4.90 -1.38
C GLY A 80 -6.94 6.32 -1.91
N HIS A 81 -7.75 7.26 -1.42
CA HIS A 81 -7.60 8.68 -1.77
C HIS A 81 -6.27 9.27 -1.27
N VAL A 82 -5.86 8.94 -0.03
CA VAL A 82 -4.55 9.35 0.51
C VAL A 82 -3.42 8.77 -0.33
N GLY A 83 -3.47 7.48 -0.67
CA GLY A 83 -2.49 6.81 -1.52
C GLY A 83 -2.35 7.48 -2.89
N TRP A 84 -3.47 7.86 -3.52
CA TRP A 84 -3.44 8.58 -4.80
C TRP A 84 -2.69 9.92 -4.69
N VAL A 85 -3.01 10.72 -3.67
CA VAL A 85 -2.36 12.02 -3.41
C VAL A 85 -0.88 11.84 -3.09
N PHE A 86 -0.53 10.83 -2.28
CA PHE A 86 0.84 10.47 -1.98
C PHE A 86 1.63 10.17 -3.26
N ALA A 87 1.12 9.28 -4.11
CA ALA A 87 1.78 8.91 -5.36
C ALA A 87 1.85 10.08 -6.36
N ALA A 88 0.88 11.00 -6.33
CA ALA A 88 0.97 12.25 -7.07
C ALA A 88 2.12 13.14 -6.57
N GLY A 89 2.27 13.29 -5.26
CA GLY A 89 3.39 14.01 -4.63
C GLY A 89 4.75 13.35 -4.89
N ALA A 90 4.78 12.01 -4.97
CA ALA A 90 5.96 11.23 -5.34
C ALA A 90 6.29 11.27 -6.85
N GLY A 91 5.49 11.96 -7.66
CA GLY A 91 5.74 12.15 -9.10
C GLY A 91 5.40 10.94 -9.98
N TRP A 92 4.64 9.97 -9.49
CA TRP A 92 4.26 8.79 -10.29
C TRP A 92 3.37 9.17 -11.48
N PRO A 93 3.35 8.42 -12.58
CA PRO A 93 2.37 8.62 -13.66
C PRO A 93 0.94 8.35 -13.18
N ALA A 94 -0.06 9.01 -13.78
CA ALA A 94 -1.46 8.90 -13.36
C ALA A 94 -1.95 7.46 -13.23
N ALA A 95 -1.70 6.61 -14.23
CA ALA A 95 -2.08 5.20 -14.20
C ALA A 95 -1.51 4.42 -13.00
N ARG A 96 -0.29 4.74 -12.54
CA ARG A 96 0.33 4.07 -11.38
C ARG A 96 -0.28 4.57 -10.06
N ARG A 97 -0.76 5.83 -10.02
CA ARG A 97 -1.50 6.38 -8.87
C ARG A 97 -2.89 5.73 -8.77
N ASP A 98 -3.56 5.59 -9.91
CA ASP A 98 -4.86 4.94 -9.99
C ASP A 98 -4.74 3.48 -9.53
N ARG A 99 -3.71 2.76 -9.98
CA ARG A 99 -3.43 1.40 -9.54
C ARG A 99 -3.14 1.30 -8.05
N LEU A 100 -2.34 2.21 -7.48
CA LEU A 100 -2.09 2.23 -6.04
C LEU A 100 -3.38 2.44 -5.24
N ALA A 101 -4.19 3.41 -5.64
CA ALA A 101 -5.45 3.69 -4.98
C ALA A 101 -6.41 2.50 -5.07
N GLU A 102 -6.50 1.86 -6.23
CA GLU A 102 -7.30 0.66 -6.44
C GLU A 102 -6.87 -0.49 -5.53
N VAL A 103 -5.57 -0.81 -5.48
CA VAL A 103 -5.03 -1.87 -4.61
C VAL A 103 -5.37 -1.59 -3.14
N ILE A 104 -5.22 -0.34 -2.70
CA ILE A 104 -5.62 0.04 -1.33
C ILE A 104 -7.14 -0.08 -1.14
N VAL A 105 -7.99 0.30 -2.10
CA VAL A 105 -9.44 0.13 -1.91
C VAL A 105 -9.85 -1.34 -1.85
N ARG A 106 -9.23 -2.19 -2.68
CA ARG A 106 -9.60 -3.60 -2.84
C ARG A 106 -9.02 -4.52 -1.78
N HIS A 107 -8.15 -4.06 -0.87
CA HIS A 107 -7.54 -4.92 0.15
C HIS A 107 -8.55 -5.52 1.14
N MET A 108 -9.74 -4.94 1.25
CA MET A 108 -10.86 -5.46 2.06
C MET A 108 -11.94 -6.15 1.21
N ALA A 109 -11.74 -6.28 -0.11
CA ALA A 109 -12.69 -6.97 -0.98
C ALA A 109 -12.80 -8.46 -0.58
N ALA A 110 -14.01 -9.01 -0.68
CA ALA A 110 -14.24 -10.42 -0.37
C ALA A 110 -13.47 -11.36 -1.31
N GLU A 111 -13.25 -10.92 -2.55
CA GLU A 111 -12.51 -11.61 -3.59
C GLU A 111 -11.91 -10.59 -4.57
N VAL A 112 -10.86 -11.03 -5.26
CA VAL A 112 -10.20 -10.31 -6.36
C VAL A 112 -10.04 -11.26 -7.54
N ASP A 113 -9.99 -10.75 -8.77
CA ASP A 113 -9.68 -11.55 -9.95
C ASP A 113 -8.15 -11.59 -10.16
N PRO A 114 -7.48 -12.75 -10.00
CA PRO A 114 -6.04 -12.85 -10.20
C PRO A 114 -5.56 -12.56 -11.62
N ALA A 115 -6.47 -12.49 -12.61
CA ALA A 115 -6.13 -12.07 -13.96
C ALA A 115 -6.06 -10.54 -14.12
N GLU A 116 -6.72 -9.79 -13.21
CA GLU A 116 -6.73 -8.33 -13.18
C GLU A 116 -5.86 -7.75 -12.05
N ASP A 117 -5.56 -8.54 -11.01
CA ASP A 117 -4.85 -8.11 -9.80
C ASP A 117 -3.47 -8.71 -9.55
#